data_AF-A0A974PKP8-F1
#
_entry.id   AF-A0A974PKP8-F1
#
_cell.length_a   1.000
_cell.length_b   1.000
_cell.length_c   1.000
_cell.angle_alpha   90.00
_cell.angle_beta   90.00
_cell.angle_gamma   90.00
#
_symmetry.space_group_name_H-M   'P 1'
#
loop_
_entity.id
_entity.type
_entity.pdbx_description
1 polymer ?
#
loop_
_entity_poly.entity_id
_entity_poly.type
_entity_poly.pdbx_seq_one_letter_code
_entity_poly.pdbx_strand_id
1 'polypeptide(L)'
;MRKPLTPGKAPAMAGVARRLYLDGVAVAEIVRRTGLKRASVYYWADREVAPDGSVTLRPAARRRADLVEAAAAAPDAPGRIAPAAEPPTPGKPARGRLLIRLWRAAERQLDEIEARLAHAAVPPAEGEPQSPRAAADSEKDARALAVLARTLRELSALEAEARKSWHDSRKGKAEDDAVRDLDTFRRELARRLDRLRQSGDGAEPAG
;
A
#
# COMPACT_ATOMS: atom_id res chain seq x y z
N MET A 1 -5.58 -14.93 -20.86
CA MET A 1 -6.26 -15.81 -19.87
C MET A 1 -5.63 -15.60 -18.50
N ARG A 2 -6.36 -15.07 -17.51
CA ARG A 2 -5.81 -14.88 -16.14
C ARG A 2 -5.95 -16.20 -15.37
N LYS A 3 -4.85 -16.70 -14.79
CA LYS A 3 -4.84 -17.92 -13.97
C LYS A 3 -5.90 -17.82 -12.85
N PRO A 4 -6.73 -18.86 -12.64
CA PRO A 4 -7.56 -18.92 -11.44
C PRO A 4 -6.64 -18.96 -10.22
N LEU A 5 -6.84 -18.02 -9.30
CA LEU A 5 -6.15 -18.02 -8.01
C LEU A 5 -6.60 -19.25 -7.23
N THR A 6 -5.64 -20.05 -6.79
CA THR A 6 -5.84 -21.26 -5.98
C THR A 6 -6.78 -20.94 -4.80
N PRO A 7 -7.81 -21.77 -4.53
CA PRO A 7 -8.75 -21.51 -3.44
C PRO A 7 -8.06 -21.72 -2.10
N GLY A 8 -7.48 -20.64 -1.54
CA GLY A 8 -7.29 -20.58 -0.11
C GLY A 8 -8.66 -20.66 0.53
N LYS A 9 -8.91 -21.66 1.40
CA LYS A 9 -10.21 -21.90 2.05
C LYS A 9 -10.81 -20.56 2.49
N ALA A 10 -11.88 -20.14 1.84
CA ALA A 10 -12.59 -18.94 2.23
C ALA A 10 -13.09 -19.16 3.67
N PRO A 11 -12.85 -18.21 4.60
CA PRO A 11 -13.43 -18.33 5.92
C PRO A 11 -14.95 -18.36 5.78
N ALA A 12 -15.63 -19.14 6.61
CA ALA A 12 -17.10 -19.30 6.55
C ALA A 12 -17.85 -17.95 6.51
N MET A 13 -17.27 -16.91 7.12
CA MET A 13 -17.84 -15.56 7.20
C MET A 13 -17.50 -14.63 6.02
N ALA A 14 -16.76 -15.08 5.00
CA ALA A 14 -16.35 -14.24 3.86
C ALA A 14 -17.53 -13.70 3.04
N GLY A 15 -18.49 -14.56 2.69
CA GLY A 15 -19.69 -14.15 1.95
C GLY A 15 -20.58 -13.19 2.76
N VAL A 16 -20.66 -13.41 4.08
CA VAL A 16 -21.38 -12.52 5.00
C VAL A 16 -20.72 -11.15 5.07
N ALA A 17 -19.39 -11.10 5.20
CA ALA A 17 -18.64 -9.86 5.24
C ALA A 17 -18.80 -9.02 3.97
N ARG A 18 -18.78 -9.67 2.79
CA ARG A 18 -19.03 -9.01 1.51
C ARG A 18 -20.43 -8.39 1.45
N ARG A 19 -21.45 -9.16 1.77
CA ARG A 19 -22.85 -8.70 1.75
C ARG A 19 -23.04 -7.50 2.67
N LEU A 20 -22.62 -7.60 3.93
CA LEU A 20 -22.69 -6.48 4.88
C LEU A 20 -21.91 -5.25 4.39
N TYR A 21 -20.80 -5.44 3.68
CA TYR A 21 -20.05 -4.33 3.11
C TYR A 21 -20.80 -3.62 1.97
N LEU A 22 -21.50 -4.38 1.12
CA LEU A 22 -22.34 -3.86 0.04
C LEU A 22 -23.62 -3.20 0.58
N ASP A 23 -24.18 -3.73 1.66
CA ASP A 23 -25.36 -3.18 2.35
C ASP A 23 -25.06 -1.89 3.14
N GLY A 24 -23.85 -1.34 3.01
CA GLY A 24 -23.49 -0.08 3.66
C GLY A 24 -23.16 -0.19 5.15
N VAL A 25 -23.11 -1.39 5.73
CA VAL A 25 -22.81 -1.57 7.16
C VAL A 25 -21.40 -1.08 7.49
N ALA A 26 -21.23 -0.39 8.61
CA ALA A 26 -19.95 0.16 9.03
C ALA A 26 -18.88 -0.94 9.17
N VAL A 27 -17.65 -0.68 8.71
CA VAL A 27 -16.58 -1.69 8.70
C VAL A 27 -16.26 -2.21 10.10
N ALA A 28 -16.34 -1.36 11.12
CA ALA A 28 -16.17 -1.78 12.52
C ALA A 28 -17.25 -2.79 12.96
N GLU A 29 -18.48 -2.61 12.50
CA GLU A 29 -19.59 -3.52 12.79
C GLU A 29 -19.44 -4.85 12.06
N ILE A 30 -18.96 -4.82 10.82
CA ILE A 30 -18.65 -6.03 10.06
C ILE A 30 -17.56 -6.84 10.78
N VAL A 31 -16.49 -6.18 11.23
CA VAL A 31 -15.41 -6.82 12.02
C VAL A 31 -15.97 -7.48 13.28
N ARG A 32 -16.83 -6.76 14.02
CA ARG A 32 -17.47 -7.29 15.24
C ARG A 32 -18.34 -8.51 14.97
N ARG A 33 -19.17 -8.49 13.93
CA ARG A 33 -20.10 -9.58 13.59
C ARG A 33 -19.42 -10.80 12.98
N THR A 34 -18.35 -10.60 12.22
CA THR A 34 -17.71 -11.68 11.44
C THR A 34 -16.44 -12.23 12.10
N GLY A 35 -15.89 -11.53 13.11
CA GLY A 35 -14.59 -11.86 13.71
C GLY A 35 -13.41 -11.66 12.77
N LEU A 36 -13.63 -11.15 11.56
CA LEU A 36 -12.59 -10.96 10.56
C LEU A 36 -11.74 -9.73 10.91
N LYS A 37 -10.44 -9.82 10.63
CA LYS A 37 -9.57 -8.64 10.66
C LYS A 37 -10.05 -7.61 9.65
N ARG A 38 -9.90 -6.32 9.96
CA ARG A 38 -10.31 -5.21 9.07
C ARG A 38 -9.76 -5.33 7.65
N ALA A 39 -8.51 -5.75 7.48
CA ALA A 39 -7.91 -5.98 6.16
C ALA A 39 -8.61 -7.12 5.40
N SER A 40 -9.03 -8.18 6.10
CA SER A 40 -9.77 -9.29 5.53
C SER A 40 -11.16 -8.88 5.04
N VAL A 41 -11.81 -7.90 5.70
CA VAL A 41 -13.10 -7.35 5.23
C VAL A 41 -12.94 -6.72 3.85
N TYR A 42 -11.90 -5.89 3.62
CA TYR A 42 -11.67 -5.30 2.30
C TYR A 42 -11.25 -6.33 1.25
N TYR A 43 -10.46 -7.33 1.65
CA TYR A 43 -10.05 -8.43 0.79
C TYR A 43 -11.26 -9.24 0.29
N TRP A 44 -12.22 -9.54 1.17
CA TRP A 44 -13.45 -10.25 0.82
C TRP A 44 -14.52 -9.35 0.20
N ALA A 45 -14.49 -8.04 0.45
CA ALA A 45 -15.32 -7.08 -0.28
C ALA A 45 -15.01 -7.04 -1.78
N ASP A 46 -13.84 -7.51 -2.23
CA ASP A 46 -13.50 -7.60 -3.66
C ASP A 46 -13.70 -8.99 -4.26
N ARG A 47 -14.18 -9.95 -3.47
CA ARG A 47 -14.31 -11.36 -3.86
C ARG A 47 -15.71 -11.89 -3.62
N GLU A 48 -16.27 -12.61 -4.57
CA GLU A 48 -17.53 -13.33 -4.43
C GLU A 48 -17.22 -14.81 -4.19
N VAL A 49 -17.85 -15.40 -3.17
CA VAL A 49 -17.67 -16.81 -2.80
C VAL A 49 -18.93 -17.54 -3.24
N ALA A 50 -18.81 -18.41 -4.24
CA ALA A 50 -19.92 -19.21 -4.72
C ALA A 50 -20.20 -20.40 -3.77
N PRO A 51 -21.40 -21.01 -3.84
CA PRO A 51 -21.78 -22.12 -2.96
C PRO A 51 -20.89 -23.36 -3.05
N ASP A 52 -20.21 -23.53 -4.19
CA ASP A 52 -19.21 -24.56 -4.45
C ASP A 52 -17.83 -24.27 -3.81
N GLY A 53 -17.71 -23.13 -3.12
CA GLY A 53 -16.46 -22.67 -2.50
C GLY A 53 -15.50 -21.98 -3.48
N SER A 54 -15.88 -21.81 -4.75
CA SER A 54 -15.07 -21.06 -5.72
C SER A 54 -15.10 -19.56 -5.40
N VAL A 55 -13.98 -18.88 -5.67
CA VAL A 55 -13.79 -17.46 -5.35
C VAL A 55 -13.52 -16.68 -6.62
N THR A 56 -14.42 -15.75 -6.97
CA THR A 56 -14.27 -14.87 -8.14
C THR A 56 -13.97 -13.44 -7.70
N LEU A 57 -13.14 -12.73 -8.46
CA LEU A 57 -12.81 -11.33 -8.19
C LEU A 57 -13.91 -10.42 -8.76
N ARG A 58 -14.64 -9.75 -7.87
CA ARG A 58 -15.64 -8.73 -8.19
C ARG A 58 -15.44 -7.54 -7.26
N PRO A 59 -14.56 -6.58 -7.63
CA PRO A 59 -14.22 -5.44 -6.79
C PRO A 59 -15.46 -4.64 -6.40
N ALA A 60 -15.67 -4.43 -5.10
CA ALA A 60 -16.73 -3.54 -4.63
C ALA A 60 -16.26 -2.09 -4.66
N ALA A 61 -17.17 -1.16 -4.94
CA ALA A 61 -16.89 0.27 -4.84
C ALA A 61 -16.36 0.62 -3.43
N ARG A 62 -15.30 1.41 -3.37
CA ARG A 62 -14.73 1.86 -2.09
C ARG A 62 -15.56 3.02 -1.57
N ARG A 63 -16.10 2.86 -0.36
CA ARG A 63 -16.88 3.85 0.40
C ARG A 63 -15.99 4.99 0.93
N ARG A 64 -15.27 5.65 0.02
CA ARG A 64 -14.43 6.83 0.30
C ARG A 64 -15.14 8.15 -0.01
N ALA A 65 -16.35 8.10 -0.56
CA ALA A 65 -17.23 9.26 -0.76
C ALA A 65 -18.25 9.40 0.40
N ASP A 66 -18.74 8.29 0.91
CA ASP A 66 -19.92 8.26 1.78
C ASP A 66 -19.65 8.70 3.24
N LEU A 67 -18.39 8.83 3.66
CA LEU A 67 -18.08 9.43 4.97
C LEU A 67 -18.34 10.95 5.01
N VAL A 68 -18.43 11.59 3.84
CA VAL A 68 -18.77 13.01 3.72
C VAL A 68 -20.29 13.20 3.63
N GLU A 69 -21.01 12.30 2.94
CA GLU A 69 -22.48 12.37 2.82
C GLU A 69 -23.25 11.74 4.00
N ALA A 70 -22.79 10.62 4.57
CA ALA A 70 -23.47 9.99 5.71
C ALA A 70 -23.33 10.81 7.01
N ALA A 71 -22.30 11.66 7.10
CA ALA A 71 -22.21 12.66 8.17
C ALA A 71 -23.19 13.83 7.99
N ALA A 72 -23.67 14.07 6.76
CA ALA A 72 -24.65 15.11 6.43
C ALA A 72 -26.12 14.62 6.49
N ALA A 73 -26.36 13.31 6.47
CA ALA A 73 -27.70 12.71 6.39
C ALA A 73 -28.24 12.13 7.72
N ALA A 74 -27.53 12.26 8.84
CA ALA A 74 -28.00 11.81 10.16
C ALA A 74 -28.37 13.02 11.04
N PRO A 75 -29.68 13.31 11.28
CA PRO A 75 -30.07 14.52 12.01
C PRO A 75 -30.07 14.39 13.54
N ASP A 76 -29.67 13.27 14.15
CA ASP A 76 -29.83 13.04 15.60
C ASP A 76 -28.64 12.36 16.29
N ALA A 77 -27.47 13.02 16.29
CA ALA A 77 -26.40 12.71 17.23
C ALA A 77 -26.17 13.91 18.16
N PRO A 78 -26.47 13.82 19.46
CA PRO A 78 -26.27 14.94 20.37
C PRO A 78 -24.78 15.16 20.62
N GLY A 79 -24.34 16.40 20.39
CA GLY A 79 -23.15 16.94 21.03
C GLY A 79 -21.85 16.84 20.24
N ARG A 80 -21.76 17.51 19.08
CA ARG A 80 -20.52 18.21 18.70
C ARG A 80 -20.89 19.56 18.10
N ILE A 81 -20.67 20.62 18.87
CA ILE A 81 -20.70 22.00 18.39
C ILE A 81 -19.60 22.09 17.31
N ALA A 82 -20.01 22.20 16.04
CA ALA A 82 -19.11 22.51 14.95
C ALA A 82 -18.72 23.99 15.05
N PRO A 83 -17.42 24.36 15.07
CA PRO A 83 -17.06 25.74 14.80
C PRO A 83 -17.35 26.02 13.32
N ALA A 84 -18.03 27.14 13.08
CA ALA A 84 -18.29 27.67 11.76
C ALA A 84 -16.98 27.99 11.01
N ALA A 85 -17.06 27.91 9.68
CA ALA A 85 -16.15 28.42 8.64
C ALA A 85 -14.85 27.64 8.35
N GLU A 86 -14.76 27.06 7.15
CA GLU A 86 -13.95 27.57 6.03
C GLU A 86 -14.11 26.64 4.80
N PRO A 87 -14.02 27.17 3.54
CA PRO A 87 -14.03 26.33 2.34
C PRO A 87 -12.88 25.31 2.39
N PRO A 88 -13.08 24.08 1.90
CA PRO A 88 -12.05 23.04 1.97
C PRO A 88 -10.83 23.49 1.17
N THR A 89 -9.75 23.82 1.88
CA THR A 89 -8.45 24.06 1.26
C THR A 89 -8.08 22.81 0.46
N PRO A 90 -7.58 22.95 -0.78
CA PRO A 90 -7.19 21.81 -1.59
C PRO A 90 -6.07 21.06 -0.87
N GLY A 91 -6.43 19.94 -0.24
CA GLY A 91 -5.51 19.13 0.54
C GLY A 91 -4.28 18.80 -0.28
N LYS A 92 -3.10 18.98 0.34
CA LYS A 92 -1.79 18.71 -0.26
C LYS A 92 -1.87 17.42 -1.09
N PRO A 93 -1.58 17.45 -2.40
CA PRO A 93 -1.72 16.26 -3.22
C PRO A 93 -0.89 15.15 -2.59
N ALA A 94 -1.56 14.03 -2.27
CA ALA A 94 -0.90 12.84 -1.74
C ALA A 94 0.36 12.58 -2.57
N ARG A 95 1.53 12.47 -1.93
CA ARG A 95 2.86 12.42 -2.55
C ARG A 95 2.93 11.55 -3.82
N GLY A 96 2.20 10.43 -3.85
CA GLY A 96 2.09 9.57 -5.03
C GLY A 96 1.47 10.23 -6.27
N ARG A 97 0.46 11.10 -6.12
CA ARG A 97 -0.12 11.85 -7.25
C ARG A 97 0.86 12.89 -7.82
N LEU A 98 1.68 13.51 -6.97
CA LEU A 98 2.75 14.41 -7.42
C LEU A 98 3.82 13.63 -8.20
N LEU A 99 4.25 12.48 -7.66
CA LEU A 99 5.22 11.60 -8.34
C LEU A 99 4.72 11.13 -9.71
N ILE A 100 3.46 10.72 -9.83
CA ILE A 100 2.88 10.31 -11.13
C ILE A 100 2.86 11.49 -12.11
N ARG A 101 2.51 12.70 -11.66
CA ARG A 101 2.51 13.89 -12.52
C ARG A 101 3.93 14.28 -12.94
N LEU A 102 4.88 14.20 -12.02
CA LEU A 102 6.29 14.49 -12.29
C LEU A 102 6.86 13.48 -13.29
N TRP A 103 6.57 12.20 -13.11
CA TRP A 103 6.99 11.14 -14.03
C TRP A 103 6.45 11.37 -15.44
N ARG A 104 5.15 11.64 -15.57
CA ARG A 104 4.53 11.99 -16.87
C ARG A 104 5.06 13.28 -17.49
N ALA A 105 5.56 14.21 -16.68
CA ALA A 105 6.20 15.42 -17.19
C ALA A 105 7.60 15.10 -17.71
N ALA A 106 8.35 14.27 -16.99
CA ALA A 106 9.67 13.81 -17.40
C ALA A 106 9.62 12.98 -18.70
N GLU A 107 8.65 12.06 -18.83
CA GLU A 107 8.42 11.29 -20.07
C GLU A 107 8.16 12.22 -21.27
N ARG A 108 7.27 13.21 -21.11
CA ARG A 108 6.99 14.18 -22.18
C ARG A 108 8.20 15.02 -22.56
N GLN A 109 9.01 15.44 -21.58
CA GLN A 109 10.24 16.16 -21.87
C GLN A 109 11.27 15.30 -22.60
N LEU A 110 11.34 14.00 -22.29
CA LEU A 110 12.20 13.07 -23.01
C LEU A 110 11.73 12.91 -24.46
N ASP A 111 10.44 12.69 -24.68
CA ASP A 111 9.84 12.59 -26.03
C ASP A 111 10.13 13.85 -26.87
N GLU A 112 10.02 15.04 -26.26
CA GLU A 112 10.34 16.31 -26.94
C GLU A 112 11.82 16.43 -27.30
N ILE A 113 12.73 16.01 -26.42
CA ILE A 113 14.18 16.00 -26.69
C ILE A 113 14.51 15.00 -27.79
N GLU A 114 13.94 13.79 -27.73
CA GLU A 114 14.13 12.76 -28.76
C GLU A 114 13.61 13.22 -30.12
N ALA A 115 12.45 13.90 -30.18
CA ALA A 115 11.93 14.47 -31.42
C ALA A 115 12.86 15.55 -32.00
N ARG A 116 13.41 16.44 -31.17
CA ARG A 116 14.40 17.45 -31.62
C ARG A 116 15.68 16.80 -32.12
N LEU A 117 16.20 15.79 -31.41
CA LEU A 117 17.39 15.04 -31.83
C LEU A 117 17.15 14.27 -33.13
N ALA A 118 15.99 13.64 -33.31
CA ALA A 118 15.63 12.95 -34.55
C ALA A 118 15.57 13.93 -35.73
N HIS A 119 15.07 15.15 -35.50
CA HIS A 119 15.06 16.20 -36.52
C HIS A 119 16.48 16.72 -36.84
N ALA A 120 17.36 16.82 -35.85
CA ALA A 120 18.76 17.21 -36.02
C ALA A 120 19.64 16.10 -36.61
N ALA A 121 19.24 14.83 -36.47
CA ALA A 121 19.95 13.66 -37.01
C ALA A 121 19.67 13.40 -38.49
N VAL A 122 18.68 14.08 -39.09
CA VAL A 122 18.50 14.06 -40.55
C VAL A 122 19.69 14.79 -41.18
N PRO A 123 20.56 14.10 -41.95
CA PRO A 123 21.68 14.76 -42.58
C PRO A 123 21.15 15.81 -43.55
N PRO A 124 21.73 17.03 -43.57
CA PRO A 124 21.39 18.00 -44.60
C PRO A 124 21.68 17.39 -45.98
N ALA A 125 20.86 17.74 -46.97
CA ALA A 125 21.16 17.40 -48.36
C ALA A 125 22.60 17.80 -48.69
N GLU A 126 23.32 16.94 -49.44
CA GLU A 126 24.75 17.08 -49.72
C GLU A 126 25.08 18.53 -50.13
N GLY A 127 25.83 19.24 -49.28
CA GLY A 127 26.33 20.59 -49.56
C GLY A 127 25.87 21.71 -48.62
N GLU A 128 24.89 21.49 -47.73
CA GLU A 128 24.52 22.54 -46.75
C GLU A 128 25.36 22.45 -45.46
N PRO A 129 26.06 23.53 -45.06
CA PRO A 129 26.79 23.56 -43.79
C PRO A 129 25.80 23.48 -42.63
N GLN A 130 26.03 22.55 -41.70
CA GLN A 130 25.28 22.47 -40.45
C GLN A 130 25.31 23.83 -39.75
N SER A 131 24.13 24.41 -39.52
CA SER A 131 24.04 25.71 -38.86
C SER A 131 24.68 25.63 -37.47
N PRO A 132 25.53 26.60 -37.05
CA PRO A 132 26.11 26.65 -35.70
C PRO A 132 25.06 26.58 -34.57
N ARG A 133 23.81 26.97 -34.85
CA ARG A 133 22.68 26.83 -33.93
C ARG A 133 22.30 25.36 -33.66
N ALA A 134 22.34 24.51 -34.68
CA ALA A 134 22.00 23.09 -34.54
C ALA A 134 22.99 22.33 -33.65
N ALA A 135 24.29 22.66 -33.75
CA ALA A 135 25.32 22.10 -32.87
C ALA A 135 25.18 22.60 -31.42
N ALA A 136 24.83 23.87 -31.22
CA ALA A 136 24.60 24.41 -29.88
C ALA A 136 23.34 23.83 -29.22
N ASP A 137 22.31 23.51 -29.99
CA ASP A 137 21.07 22.93 -29.47
C ASP A 137 21.23 21.44 -29.13
N SER A 138 22.01 20.68 -29.92
CA SER A 138 22.34 19.28 -29.58
C SER A 138 23.20 19.17 -28.31
N GLU A 139 24.12 20.12 -28.08
CA GLU A 139 24.89 20.17 -26.84
C GLU A 139 23.99 20.48 -25.61
N LYS A 140 23.04 21.40 -25.75
CA LYS A 140 22.06 21.69 -24.69
C LYS A 140 21.18 20.48 -24.38
N ASP A 141 20.71 19.78 -25.40
CA ASP A 141 19.88 18.59 -25.26
C ASP A 141 20.67 17.45 -24.59
N ALA A 142 21.95 17.23 -24.97
CA ALA A 142 22.83 16.27 -24.29
C ALA A 142 23.03 16.61 -22.80
N ARG A 143 23.22 17.90 -22.47
CA ARG A 143 23.33 18.37 -21.07
C ARG A 143 22.03 18.14 -20.30
N ALA A 144 20.86 18.40 -20.90
CA ALA A 144 19.56 18.14 -20.29
C ALA A 144 19.36 16.64 -19.99
N LEU A 145 19.71 15.77 -20.95
CA LEU A 145 19.63 14.31 -20.77
C LEU A 145 20.56 13.82 -19.65
N ALA A 146 21.78 14.34 -19.56
CA ALA A 146 22.71 13.99 -18.48
C ALA A 146 22.15 14.36 -17.09
N VAL A 147 21.51 15.53 -16.97
CA VAL A 147 20.86 15.95 -15.72
C VAL A 147 19.68 15.04 -15.40
N LEU A 148 18.82 14.71 -16.37
CA LEU A 148 17.70 13.79 -16.17
C LEU A 148 18.17 12.40 -15.73
N ALA A 149 19.15 11.82 -16.42
CA ALA A 149 19.73 10.53 -16.05
C ALA A 149 20.30 10.53 -14.62
N ARG A 150 20.96 11.63 -14.23
CA ARG A 150 21.45 11.82 -12.87
C ARG A 150 20.31 11.85 -11.85
N THR A 151 19.25 12.61 -12.11
CA THR A 151 18.10 12.69 -11.19
C THR A 151 17.38 11.35 -11.04
N LEU A 152 17.24 10.58 -12.11
CA LEU A 152 16.65 9.24 -12.05
C LEU A 152 17.53 8.28 -11.23
N ARG A 153 18.85 8.36 -11.37
CA ARG A 153 19.80 7.60 -10.54
C ARG A 153 19.68 7.97 -9.05
N GLU A 154 19.58 9.26 -8.74
CA GLU A 154 19.41 9.74 -7.36
C GLU A 154 18.06 9.29 -6.77
N LEU A 155 16.96 9.40 -7.53
CA LEU A 155 15.64 8.95 -7.10
C LEU A 155 15.58 7.44 -6.86
N SER A 156 16.16 6.64 -7.75
CA SER A 156 16.24 5.18 -7.59
C SER A 156 17.10 4.77 -6.38
N ALA A 157 18.19 5.49 -6.10
CA ALA A 157 18.99 5.28 -4.89
C ALA A 157 18.17 5.59 -3.63
N LEU A 158 17.41 6.70 -3.60
CA LEU A 158 16.53 7.04 -2.49
C LEU A 158 15.41 6.02 -2.29
N GLU A 159 14.84 5.48 -3.36
CA GLU A 159 13.83 4.41 -3.27
C GLU A 159 14.43 3.09 -2.74
N ALA A 160 15.64 2.74 -3.15
CA ALA A 160 16.35 1.57 -2.63
C ALA A 160 16.62 1.70 -1.12
N GLU A 161 17.10 2.87 -0.68
CA GLU A 161 17.34 3.15 0.74
C GLU A 161 16.05 3.12 1.55
N ALA A 162 14.97 3.73 1.03
CA ALA A 162 13.66 3.68 1.67
C ALA A 162 13.12 2.25 1.82
N ARG A 163 13.31 1.39 0.80
CA ARG A 163 12.94 -0.04 0.88
C ARG A 163 13.78 -0.79 1.92
N LYS A 164 15.08 -0.52 1.97
CA LYS A 164 16.00 -1.14 2.95
C LYS A 164 15.63 -0.75 4.37
N SER A 165 15.44 0.54 4.65
CA SER A 165 15.00 1.06 5.94
C SER A 165 13.68 0.44 6.42
N TRP A 166 12.72 0.27 5.50
CA TRP A 166 11.45 -0.38 5.81
C TRP A 166 11.59 -1.88 6.09
N HIS A 167 12.47 -2.57 5.37
CA HIS A 167 12.75 -3.99 5.63
C HIS A 167 13.45 -4.17 6.98
N ASP A 168 14.41 -3.31 7.29
CA ASP A 168 15.18 -3.36 8.55
C ASP A 168 14.29 -3.08 9.77
N SER A 169 13.46 -2.04 9.70
CA SER A 169 12.48 -1.74 10.76
C SER A 169 11.46 -2.87 10.98
N ARG A 170 11.03 -3.57 9.91
CA ARG A 170 10.19 -4.77 10.06
C ARG A 170 10.92 -5.94 10.65
N LYS A 171 12.17 -6.17 10.24
CA LYS A 171 13.00 -7.25 10.76
C LYS A 171 13.25 -7.06 12.25
N GLY A 172 13.67 -5.85 12.66
CA GLY A 172 13.85 -5.51 14.07
C GLY A 172 12.57 -5.68 14.88
N LYS A 173 11.41 -5.28 14.33
CA LYS A 173 10.12 -5.51 14.98
C LYS A 173 9.79 -7.00 15.14
N ALA A 174 10.06 -7.82 14.12
CA ALA A 174 9.80 -9.26 14.18
C ALA A 174 10.73 -9.96 15.18
N GLU A 175 11.99 -9.53 15.28
CA GLU A 175 12.93 -10.02 16.30
C GLU A 175 12.48 -9.63 17.71
N ASP A 176 12.03 -8.39 17.92
CA ASP A 176 11.51 -7.92 19.22
C ASP A 176 10.23 -8.66 19.64
N ASP A 177 9.29 -8.86 18.70
CA ASP A 177 8.09 -9.67 18.93
C ASP A 177 8.47 -11.14 19.27
N ALA A 178 9.46 -11.72 18.60
CA ALA A 178 9.94 -13.09 18.88
C ALA A 178 10.61 -13.22 20.26
N VAL A 179 11.39 -12.22 20.69
CA VAL A 179 11.99 -12.18 22.04
C VAL A 179 10.89 -12.11 23.10
N ARG A 180 9.88 -11.27 22.88
CA ARG A 180 8.73 -11.13 23.78
C ARG A 180 7.91 -12.43 23.91
N ASP A 181 7.76 -13.17 22.82
CA ASP A 181 7.12 -14.49 22.82
C ASP A 181 7.95 -15.51 23.60
N LEU A 182 9.28 -15.50 23.45
CA LEU A 182 10.18 -16.39 24.19
C LEU A 182 10.14 -16.14 25.71
N ASP A 183 10.12 -14.87 26.13
CA ASP A 183 10.02 -14.54 27.55
C ASP A 183 8.64 -14.88 28.14
N THR A 184 7.61 -14.86 27.30
CA THR A 184 6.28 -15.36 27.69
C THR A 184 6.31 -16.86 27.88
N PHE A 185 6.92 -17.61 26.95
CA PHE A 185 7.11 -19.05 27.07
C PHE A 185 7.94 -19.44 28.30
N ARG A 186 9.06 -18.73 28.58
CA ARG A 186 9.88 -18.95 29.77
C ARG A 186 9.10 -18.77 31.06
N ARG A 187 8.28 -17.72 31.15
CA ARG A 187 7.40 -17.48 32.31
C ARG A 187 6.35 -18.57 32.48
N GLU A 188 5.74 -19.02 31.39
CA GLU A 188 4.79 -20.13 31.45
C GLU A 188 5.45 -21.45 31.85
N LEU A 189 6.66 -21.71 31.33
CA LEU A 189 7.45 -22.89 31.68
C LEU A 189 7.83 -22.88 33.18
N ALA A 190 8.31 -21.75 33.70
CA ALA A 190 8.59 -21.58 35.12
C ALA A 190 7.33 -21.85 35.97
N ARG A 191 6.18 -21.25 35.61
CA ARG A 191 4.91 -21.50 36.30
C ARG A 191 4.45 -22.96 36.26
N ARG A 192 4.74 -23.69 35.18
CA ARG A 192 4.44 -25.13 35.08
C ARG A 192 5.37 -25.94 35.98
N LEU A 193 6.67 -25.63 35.99
CA LEU A 193 7.64 -26.28 36.86
C LEU A 193 7.35 -26.02 38.34
N ASP A 194 6.98 -24.78 38.71
CA ASP A 194 6.59 -24.43 40.08
C ASP A 194 5.35 -25.20 40.52
N ARG A 195 4.35 -25.33 39.64
CA ARG A 195 3.18 -26.17 39.90
C ARG A 195 3.57 -27.63 40.11
N LEU A 196 4.41 -28.18 39.23
CA LEU A 196 4.86 -29.57 39.34
C LEU A 196 5.61 -29.83 40.66
N ARG A 197 6.47 -28.89 41.07
CA ARG A 197 7.18 -28.92 42.34
C ARG A 197 6.22 -28.86 43.53
N GLN A 198 5.16 -28.05 43.45
CA GLN A 198 4.15 -27.93 44.50
C GLN A 198 3.20 -29.14 44.54
N SER A 199 2.95 -29.81 43.41
CA SER A 199 2.09 -30.98 43.34
C SER A 199 2.77 -32.30 43.75
N GLY A 200 4.03 -32.27 44.19
CA GLY A 200 4.62 -33.37 44.96
C GLY A 200 4.92 -34.68 44.21
N ASP A 201 4.79 -34.74 42.88
CA ASP A 201 5.10 -35.93 42.05
C ASP A 201 6.61 -36.25 41.95
N GLY A 202 7.42 -35.69 42.85
CA GLY A 202 8.84 -36.00 43.03
C GLY A 202 9.17 -36.58 44.40
N ALA A 203 8.18 -36.98 45.20
CA ALA A 203 8.41 -37.75 46.43
C ALA A 203 8.26 -39.24 46.11
N GLU A 204 9.39 -39.94 45.94
CA GLU A 204 9.41 -41.40 45.98
C GLU A 204 8.80 -41.91 47.30
N PRO A 205 8.04 -43.03 47.28
CA PRO A 205 7.67 -43.73 48.50
C PRO A 205 8.92 -44.42 49.07
N ALA A 206 9.44 -43.87 50.16
CA ALA A 206 10.28 -44.64 51.08
C ALA A 206 9.36 -45.43 52.01
N GLY A 207 9.34 -46.76 51.88
CA GLY A 207 8.63 -47.69 52.77
C GLY A 207 8.04 -48.89 52.06
#